data_AF-A0A6N7S7C5-F1
#
_entry.id   AF-A0A6N7S7C5-F1
#
_cell.length_a   1.000
_cell.length_b   1.000
_cell.length_c   1.000
_cell.angle_alpha   90.00
_cell.angle_beta   90.00
_cell.angle_gamma   90.00
#
_symmetry.space_group_name_H-M   'P 1'
#
loop_
_entity.id
_entity.type
_entity.pdbx_description
1 polymer ?
#
loop_
_entity_poly.entity_id
_entity_poly.type
_entity_poly.pdbx_seq_one_letter_code
_entity_poly.pdbx_strand_id
1 'polypeptide(L)' 'MKSWIQAMTLGFTVIVSILVPTLIGLQLDETCGIRPWGVTGGILCGAGCAFGALWQLTKTK' A
#
# COMPACT_ATOMS: atom_id res chain seq x y z
N MET A 1 -19.13 17.68 6.22
CA MET A 1 -19.30 16.44 5.41
C MET A 1 -18.19 16.21 4.37
N LYS A 2 -17.70 17.24 3.64
CA LYS A 2 -16.59 17.09 2.66
C LYS A 2 -15.30 16.44 3.22
N SER A 3 -14.90 16.78 4.45
CA SER A 3 -13.66 16.26 5.07
C SER A 3 -13.68 14.77 5.42
N TRP A 4 -14.86 14.19 5.69
CA TRP A 4 -14.97 12.78 6.07
C TRP A 4 -14.83 11.84 4.89
N ILE A 5 -15.44 12.21 3.75
CA ILE A 5 -15.33 11.46 2.50
C ILE A 5 -13.87 11.43 2.04
N GLN A 6 -13.17 12.56 2.13
CA GLN A 6 -11.76 12.65 1.77
C GLN A 6 -10.86 11.77 2.66
N ALA A 7 -11.13 11.73 3.97
CA ALA A 7 -10.42 10.85 4.90
C ALA A 7 -10.68 9.36 4.60
N MET A 8 -11.91 8.99 4.26
CA MET A 8 -12.25 7.60 3.89
C MET A 8 -11.61 7.18 2.57
N THR A 9 -11.63 8.04 1.54
CA THR A 9 -10.94 7.78 0.27
C THR A 9 -9.44 7.58 0.48
N LEU A 10 -8.85 8.33 1.40
CA LEU A 10 -7.45 8.19 1.77
C LEU A 10 -7.12 6.90 2.48
N GLY A 11 -7.90 6.55 3.51
CA GLY A 11 -7.76 5.26 4.20
C GLY A 11 -7.89 4.10 3.21
N PHE A 12 -8.84 4.17 2.29
CA PHE A 12 -9.01 3.17 1.25
C PHE A 12 -7.81 3.10 0.30
N THR A 13 -7.28 4.25 -0.13
CA THR A 13 -6.10 4.31 -1.01
C THR A 13 -4.86 3.72 -0.34
N VAL A 14 -4.66 3.99 0.96
CA VAL A 14 -3.58 3.41 1.76
C VAL A 14 -3.73 1.90 1.89
N ILE A 15 -4.92 1.41 2.24
CA ILE A 15 -5.20 -0.02 2.38
C ILE A 15 -4.95 -0.74 1.05
N VAL A 16 -5.52 -0.24 -0.05
CA VAL A 16 -5.36 -0.86 -1.38
C VAL A 16 -3.90 -0.81 -1.84
N SER A 17 -3.18 0.29 -1.56
CA SER A 17 -1.76 0.42 -1.90
C SER A 17 -0.87 -0.58 -1.17
N ILE A 18 -1.28 -1.09 0.00
CA ILE A 18 -0.56 -2.15 0.72
C ILE A 18 -1.05 -3.53 0.28
N LEU A 19 -2.36 -3.72 0.20
CA LEU A 19 -2.98 -5.02 -0.03
C LEU A 19 -2.63 -5.58 -1.42
N VAL A 20 -2.69 -4.74 -2.46
CA VAL A 20 -2.43 -5.15 -3.85
C VAL A 20 -1.00 -5.65 -4.07
N PRO A 21 0.06 -4.90 -3.74
CA PRO A 21 1.43 -5.38 -3.93
C PRO A 21 1.77 -6.54 -2.99
N THR A 22 1.13 -6.65 -1.82
CA THR A 22 1.30 -7.81 -0.94
C THR A 22 0.70 -9.08 -1.56
N LEU A 23 -0.49 -9.00 -2.16
CA LEU A 23 -1.13 -10.12 -2.88
C LEU A 23 -0.34 -10.53 -4.12
N ILE A 24 0.12 -9.55 -4.92
CA ILE A 24 0.97 -9.80 -6.09
C ILE A 24 2.30 -10.44 -5.64
N GLY A 25 2.89 -9.93 -4.56
CA GLY A 25 4.09 -10.49 -3.95
C GLY A 25 3.89 -11.93 -3.51
N LEU A 26 2.75 -12.26 -2.90
CA LEU A 26 2.40 -13.62 -2.45
C LEU A 26 2.21 -14.58 -3.64
N GLN A 27 1.54 -14.13 -4.69
CA GLN A 27 1.33 -14.91 -5.92
C GLN A 27 2.65 -15.18 -6.65
N LEU A 28 3.55 -14.20 -6.69
CA LEU A 28 4.91 -14.35 -7.25
C LEU A 28 5.76 -15.31 -6.41
N ASP A 29 5.65 -15.24 -5.09
CA ASP A 29 6.34 -16.13 -4.14
C ASP A 29 5.92 -17.60 -4.35
N GLU A 30 4.62 -17.83 -4.56
CA GLU A 30 4.04 -19.16 -4.82
C GLU A 30 4.39 -19.69 -6.22
N THR A 31 4.35 -18.84 -7.25
CA THR A 31 4.63 -19.25 -8.64
C THR A 31 6.11 -19.41 -8.95
N CYS A 32 6.99 -18.58 -8.37
CA CYS A 32 8.43 -18.67 -8.58
C CYS A 32 9.16 -19.53 -7.55
N GLY A 33 8.51 -19.92 -6.43
CA GLY A 33 9.14 -20.69 -5.35
C GLY A 33 10.22 -19.93 -4.57
N ILE A 34 10.38 -18.63 -4.80
CA ILE A 34 11.39 -17.77 -4.18
C ILE A 34 10.79 -17.18 -2.90
N ARG A 35 10.62 -18.04 -1.88
CA ARG A 35 10.08 -17.60 -0.59
C ARG A 35 11.16 -16.96 0.28
N PRO A 36 10.94 -15.81 0.96
CA PRO A 36 9.75 -14.95 1.02
C PRO A 36 10.04 -13.52 0.49
N TRP A 37 10.78 -13.41 -0.62
CA TRP A 37 11.26 -12.11 -1.10
C TRP A 37 10.17 -11.31 -1.84
N GLY A 38 9.23 -11.99 -2.50
CA GLY A 38 8.13 -11.34 -3.23
C GLY A 38 7.16 -10.63 -2.28
N VAL A 39 6.80 -11.30 -1.19
CA VAL A 39 5.94 -10.73 -0.14
C VAL A 39 6.61 -9.55 0.56
N THR A 40 7.90 -9.67 0.89
CA THR A 40 8.67 -8.59 1.54
C THR A 40 8.77 -7.35 0.65
N GLY A 41 9.02 -7.53 -0.65
CA GLY A 41 9.02 -6.43 -1.63
C GLY A 41 7.65 -5.78 -1.79
N GLY A 42 6.59 -6.59 -1.82
CA GLY A 42 5.20 -6.10 -1.89
C GLY A 42 4.82 -5.21 -0.70
N ILE A 43 5.17 -5.64 0.51
CA ILE A 43 4.91 -4.87 1.73
C ILE A 43 5.71 -3.56 1.75
N LEU A 44 7.00 -3.60 1.42
CA LEU A 44 7.85 -2.41 1.39
C LEU A 44 7.36 -1.37 0.37
N CYS A 45 7.00 -1.82 -0.84
CA CYS A 45 6.45 -0.95 -1.87
C CYS A 45 5.11 -0.34 -1.43
N GLY A 46 4.21 -1.16 -0.87
CA GLY A 46 2.92 -0.70 -0.38
C GLY A 46 3.02 0.27 0.80
N ALA A 47 3.92 0.00 1.75
CA ALA A 47 4.21 0.88 2.88
C ALA A 47 4.81 2.22 2.41
N GLY A 48 5.71 2.20 1.41
CA GLY A 48 6.26 3.41 0.80
C GLY A 48 5.19 4.27 0.13
N CYS A 49 4.28 3.66 -0.65
CA CYS A 49 3.16 4.35 -1.28
C CYS A 49 2.18 4.95 -0.26
N ALA A 50 1.86 4.20 0.81
CA ALA A 50 1.04 4.70 1.90
C ALA A 50 1.68 5.89 2.64
N PHE A 51 2.98 5.80 2.92
CA PHE A 51 3.74 6.87 3.56
C PHE A 51 3.82 8.11 2.68
N GLY A 52 4.05 7.95 1.37
CA GLY A 52 4.04 9.06 0.41
C GLY A 52 2.70 9.78 0.34
N ALA A 53 1.58 9.04 0.36
CA ALA A 53 0.24 9.62 0.39
C ALA A 53 -0.02 10.41 1.69
N LEU A 54 0.38 9.87 2.85
CA LEU A 54 0.28 10.56 4.15
C LEU A 54 1.19 11.78 4.24
N TRP A 55 2.38 11.73 3.65
CA TRP A 55 3.34 12.83 3.60
C TRP A 55 2.83 14.01 2.75
N GLN A 56 2.20 13.73 1.60
CA GLN A 56 1.57 14.77 0.78
C GLN A 56 0.46 15.52 1.53
N LEU A 57 -0.29 14.84 2.40
CA LEU A 57 -1.34 15.46 3.21
C LEU A 57 -0.82 16.30 4.38
N THR A 58 0.30 15.89 4.96
CA THR A 58 0.95 16.66 6.02
C THR A 58 1.63 17.91 5.47
N LYS A 59 2.12 17.87 4.21
CA LYS A 59 2.68 19.03 3.50
C LYS A 59 1.64 19.98 2.91
N THR A 60 0.39 19.55 2.75
CA THR A 60 -0.71 20.39 2.23
C THR A 60 -1.53 21.07 3.34
N LYS A 61 -1.04 21.02 4.58
CA LYS A 61 -1.51 21.89 5.68
C LYS A 61 -0.68 23.16 5.78
#